data_AF-A0A380P276-F1
#
_entry.id   AF-A0A380P276-F1
#
_cell.length_a   1.000
_cell.length_b   1.000
_cell.length_c   1.000
_cell.angle_alpha   90.00
_cell.angle_beta   90.00
_cell.angle_gamma   90.00
#
_symmetry.space_group_name_H-M   'P 1'
#
loop_
_entity.id
_entity.type
_entity.pdbx_description
1 polymer ?
#
loop_
_entity_poly.entity_id
_entity_poly.type
_entity_poly.pdbx_seq_one_letter_code
_entity_poly.pdbx_strand_id
1 'polypeptide(L)' 'MKVVLQRVKSAEVQVDDVSVGQIAQGYLLLVGIQDADTVAEIDYLVRKIVNLRVLKIHREK' A
#
# COMPACT_ATOMS: atom_id res chain seq x y z
N MET A 1 7.36 -13.08 -1.38
CA MET A 1 6.22 -12.21 -1.02
C MET A 1 5.60 -11.61 -2.28
N LYS A 2 4.28 -11.38 -2.34
CA LYS A 2 3.64 -10.67 -3.46
C LYS A 2 2.74 -9.54 -2.96
N VAL A 3 2.74 -8.42 -3.69
CA VAL A 3 1.91 -7.25 -3.36
C VAL A 3 1.19 -6.78 -4.62
N VAL A 4 -0.13 -6.63 -4.54
CA VAL A 4 -0.93 -5.89 -5.53
C VAL A 4 -1.06 -4.46 -5.02
N LEU A 5 -0.49 -3.52 -5.78
CA LEU A 5 -0.53 -2.09 -5.45
C LEU A 5 -1.62 -1.40 -6.27
N GLN A 6 -2.51 -0.70 -5.59
CA GLN A 6 -3.58 0.08 -6.21
C GLN A 6 -3.39 1.55 -5.87
N ARG A 7 -3.38 2.41 -6.89
CA ARG A 7 -3.46 3.87 -6.68
C ARG A 7 -4.92 4.25 -6.45
N VAL A 8 -5.20 4.84 -5.31
CA VAL A 8 -6.56 5.15 -4.88
C VAL A 8 -6.73 6.64 -4.58
N LYS A 9 -7.95 7.15 -4.75
CA LYS A 9 -8.34 8.47 -4.25
C LYS A 9 -8.67 8.45 -2.75
N SER A 10 -9.14 7.30 -2.28
CA SER A 10 -9.39 6.97 -0.88
C SER A 10 -9.47 5.44 -0.75
N ALA A 11 -9.23 4.91 0.44
CA ALA A 11 -9.47 3.52 0.79
C ALA A 11 -9.83 3.39 2.27
N GLU A 12 -10.60 2.37 2.61
CA GLU A 12 -11.10 2.11 3.95
C GLU A 12 -11.14 0.60 4.22
N VAL A 13 -10.90 0.22 5.47
CA VAL A 13 -11.13 -1.13 5.99
C VAL A 13 -12.18 -1.05 7.09
N GLN A 14 -13.22 -1.88 6.98
CA GLN A 14 -14.29 -1.99 7.96
C GLN A 14 -14.33 -3.42 8.53
N VAL A 15 -14.59 -3.53 9.83
CA VAL A 15 -14.88 -4.79 10.52
C VAL A 15 -16.19 -4.59 11.26
N ASP A 16 -17.18 -5.45 10.99
CA ASP A 16 -18.53 -5.33 11.56
C ASP A 16 -19.14 -3.93 11.40
N ASP A 17 -19.06 -3.37 10.18
CA ASP A 17 -19.51 -2.02 9.82
C ASP A 17 -18.81 -0.85 10.55
N VAL A 18 -17.75 -1.15 11.32
CA VAL A 18 -16.93 -0.14 12.00
C VAL A 18 -15.64 0.08 11.21
N SER A 19 -15.38 1.33 10.83
CA SER A 19 -14.12 1.74 10.21
C SER A 19 -12.95 1.55 11.17
N VAL A 20 -12.00 0.68 10.81
CA VAL A 20 -10.79 0.41 11.59
C VAL A 20 -9.54 1.07 10.99
N GLY A 21 -9.65 1.60 9.77
CA GLY A 21 -8.55 2.29 9.11
C GLY A 21 -8.99 2.89 7.79
N GLN A 22 -8.55 4.10 7.51
CA GLN A 22 -8.86 4.82 6.28
C GLN A 22 -7.68 5.68 5.84
N ILE A 23 -7.59 5.89 4.53
CA ILE A 23 -6.63 6.80 3.91
C ILE A 23 -7.34 7.67 2.87
N ALA A 24 -6.82 8.88 2.68
CA ALA A 24 -7.15 9.72 1.53
C ALA A 24 -6.39 9.25 0.28
N GLN A 25 -5.99 10.18 -0.60
CA GLN A 25 -5.26 9.83 -1.81
C GLN A 25 -3.93 9.15 -1.48
N GLY A 26 -3.68 7.99 -2.07
CA GLY A 26 -2.48 7.22 -1.78
C GLY A 26 -2.43 5.86 -2.47
N TYR A 27 -1.85 4.89 -1.77
CA TYR A 27 -1.74 3.51 -2.21
C TYR A 27 -2.47 2.57 -1.26
N LEU A 28 -3.29 1.67 -1.81
CA LEU A 28 -3.79 0.49 -1.12
C LEU A 28 -2.94 -0.71 -1.55
N LEU A 29 -2.43 -1.46 -0.58
CA LEU A 29 -1.59 -2.63 -0.82
C LEU A 29 -2.33 -3.88 -0.34
N LEU A 30 -2.56 -4.82 -1.25
CA LEU A 30 -3.00 -6.18 -0.90
C LEU A 30 -1.76 -7.07 -0.87
N VAL A 31 -1.42 -7.57 0.33
CA VAL A 31 -0.16 -8.27 0.58
C VAL A 31 -0.45 -9.76 0.78
N GLY A 32 0.20 -10.60 -0.02
CA GLY A 32 0.25 -12.05 0.15
C GLY A 32 1.63 -12.49 0.62
N ILE A 33 1.66 -13.15 1.78
CA ILE A 33 2.87 -13.66 2.43
C ILE A 33 2.86 -15.19 2.39
N GLN A 34 4.03 -15.80 2.19
CA GLN A 34 4.26 -17.25 2.24
C GLN A 34 5.37 -17.57 3.25
N ASP A 35 5.44 -18.82 3.74
CA ASP A 35 6.41 -19.23 4.78
C ASP A 35 7.87 -19.05 4.37
N ALA A 36 8.17 -19.11 3.07
CA ALA A 36 9.51 -18.92 2.53
C ALA A 36 9.92 -17.43 2.43
N ASP A 37 9.01 -16.50 2.72
CA ASP A 37 9.28 -15.08 2.57
C ASP A 37 10.25 -14.58 3.65
N THR A 38 11.23 -13.80 3.21
CA THR A 38 12.31 -13.31 4.06
C THR A 38 12.21 -11.82 4.33
N VAL A 39 12.85 -11.37 5.42
CA VAL A 39 12.96 -9.94 5.74
C VAL A 39 13.62 -9.15 4.61
N ALA A 40 14.58 -9.76 3.89
CA ALA A 40 15.24 -9.13 2.74
C ALA A 40 14.26 -8.81 1.59
N GLU A 41 13.28 -9.68 1.34
CA GLU A 41 12.23 -9.41 0.34
C GLU A 41 11.30 -8.28 0.77
N ILE A 42 10.98 -8.21 2.07
CA ILE A 42 10.20 -7.10 2.64
C ILE A 42 10.94 -5.78 2.42
N ASP A 43 12.21 -5.70 2.78
CA ASP A 43 13.03 -4.50 2.62
C ASP A 43 13.12 -4.06 1.16
N TYR A 44 13.28 -5.02 0.25
CA TYR A 44 13.28 -4.76 -1.19
C TYR A 44 11.93 -4.18 -1.66
N LEU A 45 10.81 -4.79 -1.27
CA LEU A 45 9.47 -4.36 -1.65
C LEU A 45 9.12 -2.97 -1.08
N VAL A 46 9.43 -2.73 0.20
CA VAL A 46 9.22 -1.41 0.84
C VAL A 46 9.99 -0.33 0.10
N ARG A 47 11.29 -0.53 -0.17
CA ARG A 47 12.09 0.42 -0.95
C ARG A 47 11.50 0.66 -2.34
N LYS A 48 11.03 -0.39 -3.01
CA LYS A 48 10.45 -0.29 -4.36
C LYS A 48 9.14 0.50 -4.35
N ILE A 49 8.26 0.26 -3.38
CA ILE A 49 6.93 0.90 -3.29
C ILE A 49 7.05 2.37 -2.92
N VAL A 50 7.87 2.72 -1.92
CA VAL A 50 8.05 4.10 -1.47
C VAL A 50 8.61 4.99 -2.59
N ASN A 51 9.48 4.44 -3.43
CA ASN A 51 10.10 5.17 -4.54
C ASN A 51 9.30 5.11 -5.85
N LEU A 52 8.13 4.46 -5.87
CA LEU A 52 7.34 4.27 -7.08
C LEU A 52 6.70 5.60 -7.51
N ARG A 53 7.12 6.15 -8.66
CA ARG A 53 6.66 7.44 -9.21
C ARG A 53 5.30 7.37 -9.94
N VAL A 54 4.31 6.72 -9.34
CA VAL A 54 2.97 6.50 -9.95
C VAL A 54 1.91 7.49 -9.43
N LEU A 55 2.18 8.15 -8.30
CA LEU A 55 1.41 9.28 -7.79
C LEU A 55 1.90 10.59 -8.42
N LYS A 56 0.98 11.34 -9.03
CA LYS A 56 1.17 12.78 -9.25
C LYS A 56 0.88 13.47 -7.93
N ILE A 57 1.91 13.98 -7.27
CA ILE A 57 1.72 14.93 -6.16
C ILE A 57 1.26 16.24 -6.81
N HIS A 58 -0.02 16.57 -6.69
CA HIS A 58 -0.48 17.92 -6.98
C HIS A 58 0.03 18.79 -5.82
N ARG A 59 1.19 19.42 -5.99
CA ARG A 59 1.62 20.49 -5.08
C ARG A 59 0.74 21.68 -5.46
N GLU A 60 -0.23 22.02 -4.63
CA GLU A 60 -0.84 23.33 -4.69
C GLU A 60 0.28 24.37 -4.53
N LYS A 61 0.26 25.37 -5.43
CA LYS A 61 1.24 26.45 -5.49
C LYS A 61 1.07 27.41 -4.33
#